data_AF-A0A2V7VIE2-F1
#
_entry.id   AF-A0A2V7VIE2-F1
#
_cell.length_a   1.000
_cell.length_b   1.000
_cell.length_c   1.000
_cell.angle_alpha   90.00
_cell.angle_beta   90.00
_cell.angle_gamma   90.00
#
_symmetry.space_group_name_H-M   'P 1'
#
loop_
_entity.id
_entity.type
_entity.pdbx_description
1 polymer ?
#
loop_
_entity_poly.entity_id
_entity_poly.type
_entity_poly.pdbx_seq_one_letter_code
_entity_poly.pdbx_strand_id
1 'polypeptide(L)'
;MSALAAWSGSAQAPSLGERARGALTQVSRERSAFALSGQQVKDTFEELGIVNSAGEVVVAATSDDVGDAVIVWADHRGASAPKGVILVSAQDAGQVAVFNTAGNPRFILDGNSGLLSAPGDMAEMFPSATTTAAPGSVMAIDPEHAGTLRLADAPYDRRVAGVVSGARDYRPGITLNAGPSATDRVTLTLSGTVYCLASSVNGPVRAGDLLTSSAVAGHAMRATDSKAAQGAILGKALEDLRGERGLVLMLASLQ
;
A
#
# COMPACT_ATOMS: atom_id res chain seq x y z
N MET A 1 4.68 -15.39 11.54
CA MET A 1 3.75 -14.30 11.87
C MET A 1 4.16 -13.10 11.04
N SER A 2 3.27 -12.53 10.22
CA SER A 2 3.64 -11.39 9.38
C SER A 2 4.07 -10.22 10.26
N ALA A 3 4.95 -9.33 9.77
CA ALA A 3 5.34 -8.14 10.50
C ALA A 3 4.10 -7.48 11.08
N LEU A 4 3.03 -7.28 10.29
CA LEU A 4 1.69 -6.76 10.63
C LEU A 4 0.92 -7.49 11.76
N ALA A 5 1.18 -8.77 12.02
CA ALA A 5 0.54 -9.50 13.12
C ALA A 5 1.09 -9.12 14.51
N ALA A 6 2.31 -8.57 14.58
CA ALA A 6 2.82 -7.95 15.81
C ALA A 6 2.12 -6.60 16.13
N TRP A 7 1.30 -6.07 15.21
CA TRP A 7 0.71 -4.73 15.25
C TRP A 7 -0.71 -4.73 15.83
N SER A 8 -1.35 -5.88 15.93
CA SER A 8 -2.59 -6.08 16.71
C SER A 8 -2.31 -6.31 18.20
N GLY A 9 -1.06 -6.12 18.64
CA GLY A 9 -0.59 -6.46 19.97
C GLY A 9 -0.05 -7.89 20.04
N SER A 10 1.16 -8.04 20.59
CA SER A 10 1.45 -9.21 21.41
C SER A 10 0.73 -9.01 22.75
N ALA A 11 0.49 -10.06 23.53
CA ALA A 11 -0.23 -9.99 24.81
C ALA A 11 0.42 -9.05 25.87
N GLN A 12 1.49 -8.31 25.56
CA GLN A 12 2.29 -7.52 26.51
C GLN A 12 2.63 -6.08 26.07
N ALA A 13 2.39 -5.62 24.84
CA ALA A 13 2.71 -4.24 24.43
C ALA A 13 1.63 -3.57 23.55
N PRO A 14 1.28 -2.28 23.77
CA PRO A 14 0.29 -1.56 22.98
C PRO A 14 0.76 -1.30 21.54
N SER A 15 -0.15 -1.41 20.57
CA SER A 15 0.08 -1.10 19.16
C SER A 15 0.45 0.36 18.93
N LEU A 16 1.06 0.67 17.77
CA LEU A 16 1.40 2.05 17.39
C LEU A 16 0.18 2.99 17.40
N GLY A 17 -0.97 2.49 16.93
CA GLY A 17 -2.23 3.25 16.97
C GLY A 17 -2.74 3.49 18.38
N GLU A 18 -2.59 2.52 19.29
CA GLU A 18 -2.93 2.67 20.70
C GLU A 18 -1.99 3.64 21.41
N ARG A 19 -0.67 3.57 21.15
CA ARG A 19 0.32 4.55 21.66
C ARG A 19 -0.02 5.97 21.19
N ALA A 20 -0.33 6.15 19.91
CA ALA A 20 -0.73 7.45 19.35
C ALA A 20 -2.04 7.99 19.96
N ARG A 21 -3.07 7.13 20.11
CA ARG A 21 -4.33 7.52 20.78
C ARG A 21 -4.13 7.82 22.26
N GLY A 22 -3.26 7.08 22.94
CA GLY A 22 -2.87 7.30 24.33
C GLY A 22 -2.25 8.69 24.49
N ALA A 23 -1.27 9.02 23.65
CA ALA A 23 -0.64 10.34 23.62
C ALA A 23 -1.66 11.48 23.38
N LEU A 24 -2.56 11.34 22.40
CA LEU A 24 -3.63 12.31 22.13
C LEU A 24 -4.58 12.50 23.33
N THR A 25 -4.91 11.40 24.02
CA THR A 25 -5.79 11.43 25.19
C THR A 25 -5.12 12.12 26.37
N GLN A 26 -3.84 11.85 26.60
CA GLN A 26 -3.05 12.50 27.66
C GLN A 26 -2.98 14.01 27.43
N VAL A 27 -2.63 14.43 26.23
CA VAL A 27 -2.58 15.85 25.82
C VAL A 27 -3.92 16.54 26.03
N SER A 28 -5.03 15.90 25.64
CA SER A 28 -6.38 16.45 25.84
C SER A 28 -6.70 16.69 27.32
N ARG A 29 -6.23 15.79 28.22
CA ARG A 29 -6.42 15.92 29.67
C ARG A 29 -5.58 17.05 30.26
N GLU A 30 -4.31 17.12 29.87
CA GLU A 30 -3.39 18.16 30.34
C GLU A 30 -3.87 19.56 29.93
N ARG A 31 -4.39 19.72 28.71
CA ARG A 31 -5.03 20.97 28.26
C ARG A 31 -6.27 21.35 29.05
N SER A 32 -7.14 20.37 29.31
CA SER A 32 -8.35 20.61 30.09
C SER A 32 -8.02 21.06 31.51
N ALA A 33 -6.99 20.46 32.12
CA ALA A 33 -6.48 20.87 33.42
C ALA A 33 -5.81 22.27 33.37
N PHE A 34 -5.02 22.55 32.32
CA PHE A 34 -4.35 23.84 32.15
C PHE A 34 -5.35 25.00 31.97
N ALA A 35 -6.36 24.84 31.10
CA ALA A 35 -7.40 25.84 30.86
C ALA A 35 -8.20 26.20 32.13
N LEU A 36 -8.30 25.26 33.08
CA LEU A 36 -8.96 25.47 34.37
C LEU A 36 -8.02 26.07 35.44
N SER A 37 -6.70 26.00 35.26
CA SER A 37 -5.71 26.35 36.30
C SER A 37 -5.27 27.82 36.32
N GLY A 38 -5.47 28.57 35.23
CA GLY A 38 -5.09 29.98 35.13
C GLY A 38 -3.58 30.29 35.30
N GLN A 39 -2.70 29.28 35.29
CA GLN A 39 -1.25 29.48 35.48
C GLN A 39 -0.53 29.88 34.18
N GLN A 40 0.44 30.80 34.30
CA GLN A 40 1.41 31.10 33.25
C GLN A 40 2.59 30.12 33.31
N VAL A 41 2.83 29.44 32.18
CA VAL A 41 4.08 28.86 31.64
C VAL A 41 4.98 28.06 32.60
N LYS A 42 5.18 26.77 32.28
CA LYS A 42 6.26 25.92 32.79
C LYS A 42 7.45 25.94 31.82
N ASP A 43 8.67 26.05 32.35
CA ASP A 43 9.94 26.12 31.60
C ASP A 43 10.50 24.75 31.15
N THR A 44 9.64 23.79 30.82
CA THR A 44 10.06 22.52 30.20
C THR A 44 9.23 22.28 28.94
N PHE A 45 9.87 21.72 27.90
CA PHE A 45 9.34 21.52 26.54
C PHE A 45 8.17 20.50 26.48
N GLU A 46 7.29 20.45 27.47
CA GLU A 46 6.30 19.39 27.70
C GLU A 46 5.18 19.37 26.62
N GLU A 47 4.81 20.50 26.02
CA GLU A 47 3.82 20.49 24.94
C GLU A 47 3.93 21.75 24.06
N LEU A 48 4.22 21.59 22.77
CA LEU A 48 4.06 22.65 21.76
C LEU A 48 2.88 22.26 20.87
N GLY A 49 1.66 22.58 21.33
CA GLY A 49 0.45 22.49 20.53
C GLY A 49 0.30 23.72 19.64
N ILE A 50 0.54 23.58 18.32
CA ILE A 50 0.27 24.64 17.36
C ILE A 50 -1.04 24.28 16.64
N VAL A 51 -2.08 25.09 16.86
CA VAL A 51 -3.39 24.92 16.22
C VAL A 51 -3.58 26.04 15.19
N ASN A 52 -3.95 25.68 13.97
CA ASN A 52 -4.46 26.64 12.99
C ASN A 52 -5.83 26.16 12.46
N SER A 53 -6.47 26.96 11.61
CA SER A 53 -7.80 26.66 11.06
C SER A 53 -7.85 25.41 10.17
N ALA A 54 -6.70 24.80 9.85
CA ALA A 54 -6.57 23.61 8.99
C ALA A 54 -6.23 22.32 9.75
N GLY A 55 -5.91 22.37 11.05
CA GLY A 55 -5.61 21.18 11.85
C GLY A 55 -4.89 21.47 13.17
N GLU A 56 -4.62 20.39 13.90
CA GLU A 56 -3.90 20.42 15.17
C GLU A 56 -2.58 19.65 15.04
N VAL A 57 -1.47 20.32 15.38
CA VAL A 57 -0.16 19.70 15.56
C VAL A 57 0.06 19.55 17.06
N VAL A 58 0.18 18.31 17.52
CA VAL A 58 0.52 17.99 18.91
C VAL A 58 1.95 17.49 18.95
N VAL A 59 2.84 18.29 19.54
CA VAL A 59 4.20 17.86 19.89
C VAL A 59 4.21 17.51 21.37
N ALA A 60 4.31 16.22 21.70
CA ALA A 60 4.45 15.73 23.06
C ALA A 60 5.82 15.06 23.21
N ALA A 61 6.75 15.75 23.86
CA ALA A 61 8.04 15.16 24.23
C ALA A 61 7.90 14.63 25.66
N THR A 62 8.09 13.32 25.86
CA THR A 62 8.08 12.74 27.21
C THR A 62 9.49 12.87 27.78
N SER A 63 9.63 13.51 28.94
CA SER A 63 10.88 13.52 29.69
C SER A 63 10.99 12.27 30.56
N ASP A 64 11.15 11.09 29.95
CA ASP A 64 11.75 9.98 30.67
C ASP A 64 13.28 9.99 30.44
N ASP A 65 14.03 9.35 31.34
CA ASP A 65 15.51 9.24 31.32
C ASP A 65 16.08 8.56 30.05
N VAL A 66 15.21 8.30 29.08
CA VAL A 66 15.41 7.47 27.89
C VAL A 66 15.29 8.30 26.60
N GLY A 67 14.76 9.52 26.63
CA GLY A 67 14.77 10.42 25.46
C GLY A 67 13.78 10.05 24.37
N ASP A 68 12.57 9.63 24.75
CA ASP A 68 11.50 9.33 23.82
C ASP A 68 10.76 10.63 23.36
N ALA A 69 10.48 10.75 22.05
CA ALA A 69 9.75 11.88 21.48
C ALA A 69 8.59 11.41 20.60
N VAL A 70 7.40 11.98 20.79
CA VAL A 70 6.19 11.66 20.04
C VAL A 70 5.61 12.90 19.37
N ILE A 71 5.51 12.89 18.04
CA ILE A 71 4.85 13.96 17.29
C ILE A 71 3.63 13.37 16.59
N VAL A 72 2.45 13.93 16.84
CA VAL A 72 1.19 13.48 16.24
C VAL A 72 0.53 14.63 15.47
N TRP A 73 0.00 14.31 14.28
CA TRP A 73 -0.83 15.23 13.49
C TRP A 73 -2.25 14.69 13.40
N ALA A 74 -3.26 15.51 13.71
CA ALA A 74 -4.67 15.12 13.68
C ALA A 74 -5.59 16.28 13.25
N ASP A 75 -6.87 15.97 13.02
CA ASP A 75 -7.89 17.00 12.76
C ASP A 75 -8.40 17.62 14.08
N HIS A 76 -8.49 18.96 14.12
CA HIS A 76 -8.89 19.78 15.27
C HIS A 76 -10.32 19.54 15.80
N ARG A 77 -11.20 18.83 15.07
CA ARG A 77 -12.62 18.66 15.44
C ARG A 77 -12.93 17.43 16.31
N GLY A 78 -11.95 16.90 17.05
CA GLY A 78 -12.14 15.86 18.05
C GLY A 78 -12.16 14.42 17.51
N ALA A 79 -11.76 13.46 18.36
CA ALA A 79 -11.80 11.99 18.25
C ALA A 79 -11.42 11.30 16.92
N SER A 80 -10.88 12.05 15.94
CA SER A 80 -10.46 11.51 14.65
C SER A 80 -9.18 10.69 14.79
N ALA A 81 -9.03 9.67 13.94
CA ALA A 81 -7.81 8.88 13.90
C ALA A 81 -6.60 9.78 13.56
N PRO A 82 -5.41 9.53 14.14
CA PRO A 82 -4.21 10.29 13.81
C PRO A 82 -3.94 10.21 12.31
N LYS A 83 -3.49 11.30 11.71
CA LYS A 83 -3.09 11.38 10.29
C LYS A 83 -1.62 10.94 10.12
N GLY A 84 -0.80 11.12 11.15
CA GLY A 84 0.60 10.69 11.19
C GLY A 84 1.15 10.64 12.61
N VAL A 85 2.20 9.84 12.82
CA VAL A 85 2.99 9.85 14.05
C VAL A 85 4.49 9.71 13.76
N ILE A 86 5.32 10.40 14.53
CA ILE A 86 6.75 10.11 14.67
C ILE A 86 6.96 9.66 16.11
N LEU A 87 7.59 8.50 16.28
CA LEU A 87 8.08 8.00 17.55
C LEU A 87 9.60 7.86 17.45
N VAL A 88 10.33 8.61 18.26
CA VAL A 88 11.76 8.40 18.46
C VAL A 88 11.91 7.82 19.86
N SER A 89 12.56 6.67 20.00
CA SER A 89 12.94 6.12 21.30
C SER A 89 14.42 5.81 21.29
N ALA A 90 15.12 5.94 22.41
CA ALA A 90 16.51 5.50 22.51
C ALA A 90 16.65 3.98 22.75
N GLN A 91 15.58 3.28 23.13
CA GLN A 91 15.59 1.84 23.43
C GLN A 91 15.17 0.98 22.24
N ASP A 92 14.44 1.56 21.29
CA ASP A 92 13.98 0.91 20.07
C ASP A 92 14.45 1.69 18.83
N ALA A 93 14.43 1.04 17.67
CA ALA A 93 14.57 1.78 16.43
C ALA A 93 13.45 2.82 16.28
N GLY A 94 13.82 4.06 15.93
CA GLY A 94 12.85 5.11 15.64
C GLY A 94 11.86 4.70 14.55
N GLN A 95 10.60 5.13 14.70
CA GLN A 95 9.50 4.82 13.80
C GLN A 95 8.79 6.07 13.31
N VAL A 96 8.46 6.11 12.02
CA VAL A 96 7.60 7.13 11.41
C VAL A 96 6.45 6.43 10.70
N ALA A 97 5.20 6.76 11.00
CA ALA A 97 4.04 6.15 10.35
C ALA A 97 3.05 7.16 9.78
N VAL A 98 2.51 6.81 8.61
CA VAL A 98 1.44 7.52 7.90
C VAL A 98 0.17 6.68 7.96
N PHE A 99 -0.95 7.29 8.37
CA PHE A 99 -2.24 6.62 8.47
C PHE A 99 -3.20 7.11 7.38
N ASN A 100 -4.11 6.23 6.95
CA ASN A 100 -5.23 6.65 6.11
C ASN A 100 -6.36 7.28 6.94
N THR A 101 -7.40 7.77 6.28
CA THR A 101 -8.57 8.40 6.92
C THR A 101 -9.37 7.46 7.83
N ALA A 102 -9.22 6.14 7.68
CA ALA A 102 -9.80 5.13 8.56
C ALA A 102 -8.92 4.83 9.79
N GLY A 103 -7.75 5.46 9.91
CA GLY A 103 -6.80 5.23 11.01
C GLY A 103 -5.93 3.99 10.86
N ASN A 104 -5.86 3.40 9.66
CA ASN A 104 -4.99 2.26 9.38
C ASN A 104 -3.64 2.77 8.84
N PRO A 105 -2.49 2.30 9.37
CA PRO A 105 -1.20 2.70 8.85
C PRO A 105 -1.01 2.18 7.42
N ARG A 106 -0.41 3.01 6.57
CA ARG A 106 -0.13 2.72 5.15
C ARG A 106 1.36 2.58 4.87
N PHE A 107 2.18 3.40 5.52
CA PHE A 107 3.64 3.38 5.38
C PHE A 107 4.27 3.59 6.73
N ILE A 108 5.31 2.80 7.01
CA ILE A 108 6.02 2.84 8.27
C ILE A 108 7.51 2.71 7.98
N LEU A 109 8.27 3.71 8.38
CA LEU A 109 9.72 3.66 8.38
C LEU A 109 10.14 3.21 9.76
N ASP A 110 10.73 2.02 9.84
CA ASP A 110 11.28 1.45 11.06
C ASP A 110 12.81 1.41 10.95
N GLY A 111 13.51 1.96 11.93
CA GLY A 111 14.98 2.05 11.88
C GLY A 111 15.70 0.70 11.83
N ASN A 112 15.07 -0.39 12.26
CA ASN A 112 15.65 -1.75 12.18
C ASN A 112 15.22 -2.48 10.90
N SER A 113 14.01 -2.22 10.41
CA SER A 113 13.34 -3.04 9.39
C SER A 113 13.14 -2.33 8.05
N GLY A 114 13.44 -1.03 7.96
CA GLY A 114 13.26 -0.22 6.77
C GLY A 114 11.80 0.19 6.51
N LEU A 115 11.41 0.29 5.23
CA LEU A 115 10.05 0.63 4.84
C LEU A 115 9.14 -0.59 4.91
N LEU A 116 8.18 -0.55 5.82
CA LEU A 116 7.09 -1.50 5.95
C LEU A 116 5.82 -0.88 5.34
N SER A 117 5.20 -1.59 4.40
CA SER A 117 3.98 -1.17 3.71
C SER A 117 2.85 -2.19 3.90
N ALA A 118 1.63 -1.80 3.53
CA ALA A 118 0.52 -2.74 3.50
C ALA A 118 0.85 -3.95 2.58
N PRO A 119 0.37 -5.17 2.90
CA PRO A 119 0.56 -6.32 2.04
C PRO A 119 -0.03 -6.01 0.67
N GLY A 120 0.73 -6.25 -0.38
CA GLY A 120 0.36 -5.76 -1.69
C GLY A 120 1.46 -5.97 -2.71
N ASP A 121 1.12 -5.71 -3.95
CA ASP A 121 2.06 -5.52 -5.04
C ASP A 121 2.73 -4.14 -4.98
N MET A 122 3.86 -4.03 -5.67
CA MET A 122 4.43 -2.74 -6.06
C MET A 122 3.84 -2.38 -7.42
N ALA A 123 3.09 -1.29 -7.48
CA ALA A 123 2.41 -0.84 -8.69
C ALA A 123 2.84 0.56 -9.10
N GLU A 124 2.57 0.91 -10.36
CA GLU A 124 2.75 2.28 -10.88
C GLU A 124 1.53 2.69 -11.70
N MET A 125 1.17 3.98 -11.67
CA MET A 125 0.09 4.51 -12.50
C MET A 125 0.60 4.91 -13.89
N PHE A 126 0.04 4.31 -14.95
CA PHE A 126 0.37 4.63 -16.34
C PHE A 126 -0.81 5.28 -17.06
N PRO A 127 -0.57 6.21 -18.01
CA PRO A 127 -1.56 6.57 -19.01
C PRO A 127 -2.05 5.34 -19.78
N SER A 128 -3.33 5.33 -20.12
CA SER A 128 -3.97 4.21 -20.81
C SER A 128 -4.97 4.71 -21.84
N ALA A 129 -4.85 4.23 -23.07
CA ALA A 129 -5.88 4.44 -24.11
C ALA A 129 -7.16 3.64 -23.80
N THR A 130 -7.05 2.62 -22.94
CA THR A 130 -8.19 1.86 -22.43
C THR A 130 -8.73 2.53 -21.17
N THR A 131 -9.90 3.17 -21.28
CA THR A 131 -10.51 3.96 -20.20
C THR A 131 -11.12 3.13 -19.06
N THR A 132 -11.31 1.82 -19.26
CA THR A 132 -11.98 0.93 -18.28
C THR A 132 -11.40 -0.48 -18.27
N ALA A 133 -10.09 -0.61 -18.00
CA ALA A 133 -9.52 -1.92 -17.73
C ALA A 133 -9.94 -2.42 -16.34
N ALA A 134 -10.59 -3.60 -16.28
CA ALA A 134 -10.99 -4.19 -15.00
C ALA A 134 -9.76 -4.58 -14.18
N PRO A 135 -9.81 -4.52 -12.83
CA PRO A 135 -8.76 -5.08 -12.00
C PRO A 135 -8.48 -6.55 -12.35
N GLY A 136 -7.20 -6.89 -12.45
CA GLY A 136 -6.69 -8.18 -12.93
C GLY A 136 -6.49 -8.27 -14.45
N SER A 137 -6.87 -7.24 -15.22
CA SER A 137 -6.62 -7.24 -16.66
C SER A 137 -5.12 -7.19 -16.98
N VAL A 138 -4.69 -7.95 -17.97
CA VAL A 138 -3.36 -7.87 -18.56
C VAL A 138 -3.29 -6.68 -19.51
N MET A 139 -2.28 -5.82 -19.33
CA MET A 139 -2.03 -4.67 -20.18
C MET A 139 -0.74 -4.87 -20.98
N ALA A 140 -0.68 -4.27 -22.15
CA ALA A 140 0.49 -4.20 -23.01
C ALA A 140 0.82 -2.75 -23.36
N ILE A 141 2.10 -2.48 -23.64
CA ILE A 141 2.57 -1.21 -24.19
C ILE A 141 1.89 -0.98 -25.54
N ASP A 142 1.32 0.21 -25.71
CA ASP A 142 0.75 0.63 -26.97
C ASP A 142 1.87 1.06 -27.95
N PRO A 143 2.08 0.36 -29.07
CA PRO A 143 3.09 0.76 -30.05
C PRO A 143 2.72 2.04 -30.82
N GLU A 144 1.45 2.44 -30.84
CA GLU A 144 0.97 3.61 -31.58
C GLU A 144 1.04 4.89 -30.73
N HIS A 145 1.06 4.75 -29.40
CA HIS A 145 1.05 5.87 -28.46
C HIS A 145 2.13 5.69 -27.38
N ALA A 146 3.27 6.37 -27.57
CA ALA A 146 4.43 6.22 -26.68
C ALA A 146 4.09 6.51 -25.21
N GLY A 147 4.49 5.60 -24.32
CA GLY A 147 4.30 5.74 -22.87
C GLY A 147 2.88 5.44 -22.38
N THR A 148 1.98 4.96 -23.24
CA THR A 148 0.63 4.55 -22.86
C THR A 148 0.47 3.02 -22.91
N LEU A 149 -0.56 2.55 -22.22
CA LEU A 149 -0.95 1.15 -22.21
C LEU A 149 -2.28 0.93 -22.94
N ARG A 150 -2.43 -0.29 -23.44
CA ARG A 150 -3.67 -0.84 -23.98
C ARG A 150 -3.94 -2.21 -23.39
N LEU A 151 -5.18 -2.69 -23.52
CA LEU A 151 -5.51 -4.06 -23.15
C LEU A 151 -4.71 -5.04 -24.01
N ALA A 152 -4.09 -6.04 -23.39
CA ALA A 152 -3.40 -7.10 -24.13
C ALA A 152 -4.43 -8.02 -24.78
N ASP A 153 -4.28 -8.30 -26.07
CA ASP A 153 -5.28 -9.01 -26.90
C ASP A 153 -4.66 -10.08 -27.82
N ALA A 154 -3.35 -10.28 -27.73
CA ALA A 154 -2.60 -11.25 -28.52
C ALA A 154 -1.85 -12.23 -27.61
N PRO A 155 -1.82 -13.53 -27.96
CA PRO A 155 -1.04 -14.52 -27.22
C PRO A 155 0.46 -14.27 -27.37
N TYR A 156 1.23 -14.45 -26.29
CA TYR A 156 2.68 -14.25 -26.28
C TYR A 156 3.12 -12.85 -26.75
N ASP A 157 2.36 -11.81 -26.42
CA ASP A 157 2.70 -10.44 -26.78
C ASP A 157 3.90 -9.99 -25.95
N ARG A 158 5.03 -9.72 -26.60
CA ARG A 158 6.25 -9.26 -25.93
C ARG A 158 6.15 -7.84 -25.36
N ARG A 159 5.05 -7.14 -25.64
CA ARG A 159 4.78 -5.79 -25.12
C ARG A 159 3.99 -5.84 -23.82
N VAL A 160 3.67 -7.01 -23.27
CA VAL A 160 3.02 -7.08 -21.96
C VAL A 160 3.77 -6.24 -20.95
N ALA A 161 3.03 -5.40 -20.22
CA ALA A 161 3.59 -4.45 -19.26
C ALA A 161 3.32 -4.87 -17.82
N GLY A 162 2.24 -5.63 -17.59
CA GLY A 162 1.83 -6.04 -16.26
C GLY A 162 0.34 -6.29 -16.15
N VAL A 163 -0.16 -6.30 -14.92
CA VAL A 163 -1.55 -6.61 -14.57
C VAL A 163 -2.16 -5.44 -13.82
N VAL A 164 -3.39 -5.06 -14.12
CA VAL A 164 -4.09 -4.00 -13.40
C VAL A 164 -4.30 -4.44 -11.95
N SER A 165 -3.77 -3.69 -10.99
CA SER A 165 -3.88 -3.99 -9.56
C SER A 165 -5.29 -3.70 -9.04
N GLY A 166 -5.65 -4.24 -7.86
CA GLY A 166 -6.91 -3.89 -7.18
C GLY A 166 -8.02 -4.94 -7.25
N ALA A 167 -7.76 -6.14 -7.79
CA ALA A 167 -8.78 -7.19 -7.86
C ALA A 167 -9.04 -7.81 -6.47
N ARG A 168 -10.32 -8.11 -6.19
CA ARG A 168 -10.81 -8.49 -4.84
C ARG A 168 -10.44 -7.43 -3.80
N ASP A 169 -9.95 -7.85 -2.63
CA ASP A 169 -9.47 -6.97 -1.56
C ASP A 169 -7.94 -6.75 -1.63
N TYR A 170 -7.29 -7.22 -2.70
CA TYR A 170 -5.86 -7.01 -2.90
C TYR A 170 -5.63 -5.59 -3.43
N ARG A 171 -4.78 -4.82 -2.76
CA ARG A 171 -4.45 -3.44 -3.14
C ARG A 171 -2.93 -3.30 -3.15
N PRO A 172 -2.38 -2.36 -3.94
CA PRO A 172 -0.95 -2.11 -3.94
C PRO A 172 -0.48 -1.67 -2.56
N GLY A 173 0.65 -2.21 -2.14
CA GLY A 173 1.36 -1.82 -0.92
C GLY A 173 2.09 -0.50 -1.13
N ILE A 174 2.67 -0.33 -2.32
CA ILE A 174 3.34 0.89 -2.79
C ILE A 174 2.81 1.21 -4.18
N THR A 175 2.47 2.47 -4.43
CA THR A 175 2.08 2.97 -5.75
C THR A 175 2.99 4.10 -6.18
N LEU A 176 3.75 3.87 -7.24
CA LEU A 176 4.61 4.87 -7.89
C LEU A 176 3.78 5.73 -8.84
N ASN A 177 4.24 6.97 -9.06
CA ASN A 177 3.58 7.94 -9.93
C ASN A 177 2.07 8.13 -9.61
N ALA A 178 1.72 7.96 -8.34
CA ALA A 178 0.35 8.08 -7.86
C ALA A 178 -0.17 9.50 -8.12
N GLY A 179 -1.35 9.60 -8.73
CA GLY A 179 -2.04 10.85 -8.97
C GLY A 179 -3.53 10.73 -8.60
N PRO A 180 -4.31 11.80 -8.83
CA PRO A 180 -5.77 11.70 -8.77
C PRO A 180 -6.23 10.54 -9.64
N SER A 181 -7.26 9.82 -9.21
CA SER A 181 -7.88 8.77 -10.01
C SER A 181 -8.48 9.40 -11.28
N ALA A 182 -7.68 9.48 -12.33
CA ALA A 182 -8.07 9.97 -13.64
C ALA A 182 -8.53 8.80 -14.49
N THR A 183 -9.57 9.02 -15.30
CA THR A 183 -10.20 7.99 -16.14
C THR A 183 -9.29 7.47 -17.26
N ASP A 184 -8.17 8.15 -17.51
CA ASP A 184 -7.17 7.84 -18.53
C ASP A 184 -5.91 7.17 -17.93
N ARG A 185 -5.95 6.71 -16.67
CA ARG A 185 -4.83 6.04 -16.02
C ARG A 185 -5.22 4.72 -15.40
N VAL A 186 -4.28 3.78 -15.42
CA VAL A 186 -4.42 2.46 -14.78
C VAL A 186 -3.28 2.25 -13.79
N THR A 187 -3.59 1.63 -12.64
CA THR A 187 -2.58 1.21 -11.67
C THR A 187 -2.12 -0.19 -12.01
N LEU A 188 -0.88 -0.34 -12.44
CA LEU A 188 -0.32 -1.58 -12.96
C LEU A 188 0.68 -2.19 -11.98
N THR A 189 0.47 -3.45 -11.61
CA THR A 189 1.42 -4.25 -10.84
C THR A 189 2.71 -4.45 -11.65
N LEU A 190 3.83 -4.03 -11.09
CA LEU A 190 5.17 -4.25 -11.65
C LEU A 190 5.86 -5.47 -11.02
N SER A 191 5.63 -5.69 -9.72
CA SER A 191 6.24 -6.80 -8.97
C SER A 191 5.41 -7.13 -7.73
N GLY A 192 5.53 -8.38 -7.25
CA GLY A 192 4.80 -8.89 -6.09
C GLY A 192 3.59 -9.74 -6.49
N THR A 193 2.65 -9.93 -5.58
CA THR A 193 1.49 -10.80 -5.81
C THR A 193 0.28 -10.02 -6.27
N VAL A 194 -0.43 -10.50 -7.29
CA VAL A 194 -1.63 -9.86 -7.85
C VAL A 194 -2.61 -10.91 -8.33
N TYR A 195 -3.90 -10.59 -8.32
CA TYR A 195 -4.91 -11.40 -8.99
C TYR A 195 -4.98 -11.02 -10.46
N CYS A 196 -4.72 -11.98 -11.35
CA CYS A 196 -4.76 -11.81 -12.80
C CYS A 196 -5.96 -12.53 -13.39
N LEU A 197 -6.67 -11.88 -14.32
CA LEU A 197 -7.65 -12.52 -15.18
C LEU A 197 -6.91 -13.53 -16.04
N ALA A 198 -7.30 -14.80 -15.99
CA ALA A 198 -6.68 -15.88 -16.72
C ALA A 198 -7.73 -16.70 -17.46
N SER A 199 -7.31 -17.35 -18.54
CA SER A 199 -8.13 -18.26 -19.32
C SER A 199 -7.41 -19.56 -19.61
N SER A 200 -8.17 -20.66 -19.68
CA SER A 200 -7.68 -22.00 -20.01
C SER A 200 -7.55 -22.26 -21.51
N VAL A 201 -7.61 -21.23 -22.37
CA VAL A 201 -7.53 -21.38 -23.85
C VAL A 201 -6.26 -22.08 -24.31
N ASN A 202 -5.17 -21.99 -23.55
CA ASN A 202 -3.91 -22.69 -23.83
C ASN A 202 -3.64 -23.83 -22.83
N GLY A 203 -4.73 -24.46 -22.36
CA GLY A 203 -4.72 -25.52 -21.35
C GLY A 203 -5.00 -25.01 -19.93
N PRO A 204 -5.25 -25.93 -18.98
CA PRO A 204 -5.52 -25.58 -17.59
C PRO A 204 -4.31 -24.85 -16.98
N VAL A 205 -4.58 -23.78 -16.22
CA VAL A 205 -3.57 -23.08 -15.42
C VAL A 205 -3.54 -23.70 -14.03
N ARG A 206 -2.35 -24.15 -13.61
CA ARG A 206 -2.08 -24.72 -12.30
C ARG A 206 -1.09 -23.88 -11.52
N ALA A 207 -1.11 -24.01 -10.19
CA ALA A 207 -0.09 -23.41 -9.35
C ALA A 207 1.32 -23.81 -9.83
N GLY A 208 2.19 -22.82 -10.01
CA GLY A 208 3.55 -22.99 -10.54
C GLY A 208 3.71 -22.80 -12.05
N ASP A 209 2.61 -22.77 -12.82
CA ASP A 209 2.68 -22.51 -14.26
C ASP A 209 3.13 -21.08 -14.56
N LEU A 210 3.97 -20.93 -15.58
CA LEU A 210 4.28 -19.62 -16.14
C LEU A 210 3.06 -19.09 -16.90
N LEU A 211 2.82 -17.78 -16.80
CA LEU A 211 1.71 -17.09 -17.42
C LEU A 211 2.21 -16.08 -18.47
N THR A 212 1.49 -16.01 -19.58
CA THR A 212 1.72 -15.07 -20.70
C THR A 212 0.37 -14.47 -21.14
N SER A 213 0.37 -13.44 -22.00
CA SER A 213 -0.90 -12.89 -22.51
C SER A 213 -1.68 -13.91 -23.34
N SER A 214 -3.00 -13.73 -23.37
CA SER A 214 -3.95 -14.59 -24.07
C SER A 214 -4.50 -13.94 -25.34
N ALA A 215 -5.10 -14.75 -26.21
CA ALA A 215 -6.00 -14.26 -27.25
C ALA A 215 -7.34 -13.72 -26.69
N VAL A 216 -7.66 -14.05 -25.43
CA VAL A 216 -8.79 -13.42 -24.72
C VAL A 216 -8.30 -12.09 -24.17
N ALA A 217 -8.87 -10.99 -24.68
CA ALA A 217 -8.44 -9.66 -24.30
C ALA A 217 -8.44 -9.44 -22.77
N GLY A 218 -7.35 -8.88 -22.26
CA GLY A 218 -7.12 -8.61 -20.85
C GLY A 218 -6.84 -9.86 -20.00
N HIS A 219 -6.76 -11.06 -20.60
CA HIS A 219 -6.49 -12.27 -19.84
C HIS A 219 -5.07 -12.78 -20.09
N ALA A 220 -4.52 -13.45 -19.08
CA ALA A 220 -3.39 -14.33 -19.21
C ALA A 220 -3.82 -15.74 -19.62
N MET A 221 -2.87 -16.55 -20.04
CA MET A 221 -3.00 -17.98 -20.25
C MET A 221 -1.71 -18.68 -19.84
N ARG A 222 -1.75 -20.01 -19.67
CA ARG A 222 -0.56 -20.81 -19.43
C ARG A 222 0.44 -20.65 -20.59
N ALA A 223 1.70 -20.41 -20.27
CA ALA A 223 2.80 -20.42 -21.24
C ALA A 223 3.27 -21.87 -21.46
N THR A 224 3.12 -22.36 -22.69
CA THR A 224 3.48 -23.73 -23.10
C THR A 224 4.60 -23.76 -24.12
N ASP A 225 4.80 -22.68 -24.88
CA ASP A 225 5.90 -22.50 -25.82
C ASP A 225 6.99 -21.63 -25.17
N SER A 226 8.11 -22.27 -24.79
CA SER A 226 9.23 -21.58 -24.14
C SER A 226 9.94 -20.56 -25.03
N LYS A 227 9.92 -20.72 -26.37
CA LYS A 227 10.56 -19.78 -27.30
C LYS A 227 9.71 -18.53 -27.48
N ALA A 228 8.40 -18.71 -27.61
CA ALA A 228 7.46 -17.59 -27.71
C ALA A 228 7.35 -16.83 -26.37
N ALA A 229 7.47 -17.56 -25.25
CA ALA A 229 7.42 -16.99 -23.90
C ALA A 229 8.56 -16.01 -23.60
N GLN A 230 9.71 -16.11 -24.26
CA GLN A 230 10.82 -15.20 -24.00
C GLN A 230 10.43 -13.75 -24.35
N GLY A 231 10.44 -12.88 -23.33
CA GLY A 231 9.99 -11.49 -23.42
C GLY A 231 8.48 -11.28 -23.26
N ALA A 232 7.70 -12.34 -23.00
CA ALA A 232 6.25 -12.30 -22.90
C ALA A 232 5.73 -12.95 -21.60
N ILE A 233 6.59 -13.22 -20.62
CA ILE A 233 6.17 -13.79 -19.33
C ILE A 233 5.68 -12.65 -18.42
N LEU A 234 4.48 -12.84 -17.89
CA LEU A 234 3.86 -11.95 -16.89
C LEU A 234 4.24 -12.35 -15.47
N GLY A 235 4.53 -13.64 -15.26
CA GLY A 235 4.86 -14.20 -13.96
C GLY A 235 4.43 -15.66 -13.82
N LYS A 236 4.14 -16.07 -12.59
CA LYS A 236 3.85 -17.47 -12.24
C LYS A 236 2.59 -17.58 -11.40
N ALA A 237 1.69 -18.50 -11.76
CA ALA A 237 0.48 -18.78 -11.00
C ALA A 237 0.81 -19.29 -9.58
N LEU A 238 0.09 -18.80 -8.58
CA LEU A 238 0.15 -19.25 -7.18
C LEU A 238 -1.03 -20.15 -6.81
N GLU A 239 -2.06 -20.20 -7.65
CA GLU A 239 -3.22 -21.08 -7.49
C GLU A 239 -3.69 -21.62 -8.85
N ASP A 240 -4.53 -22.65 -8.81
CA ASP A 240 -5.17 -23.20 -9.99
C ASP A 240 -6.29 -22.26 -10.49
N LEU A 241 -6.44 -22.13 -11.82
CA LEU A 241 -7.61 -21.49 -12.39
C LEU A 241 -8.83 -22.40 -12.21
N ARG A 242 -9.88 -21.83 -11.61
CA ARG A 242 -11.18 -22.51 -11.47
C ARG A 242 -12.05 -22.21 -12.70
N GLY A 243 -12.32 -23.24 -13.51
CA GLY A 243 -13.11 -23.10 -14.74
C GLY A 243 -12.31 -22.62 -15.95
N GLU A 244 -13.00 -22.11 -16.97
CA GLU A 244 -12.36 -21.71 -18.23
C GLU A 244 -11.79 -20.29 -18.22
N ARG A 245 -12.35 -19.41 -17.37
CA ARG A 245 -11.94 -18.03 -17.17
C ARG A 245 -12.20 -17.60 -15.74
N GLY A 246 -11.34 -16.75 -15.20
CA GLY A 246 -11.48 -16.25 -13.84
C GLY A 246 -10.22 -15.56 -13.33
N LEU A 247 -10.23 -15.17 -12.07
CA LEU A 247 -9.04 -14.62 -11.40
C LEU A 247 -8.17 -15.76 -10.86
N VAL A 248 -6.86 -15.61 -11.04
CA VAL A 248 -5.81 -16.45 -10.47
C VAL A 248 -4.84 -15.55 -9.73
N LEU A 249 -4.58 -15.84 -8.46
CA LEU A 249 -3.46 -15.26 -7.73
C LEU A 249 -2.15 -15.67 -8.39
N MET A 250 -1.29 -14.70 -8.70
CA MET A 250 0.01 -14.94 -9.31
C MET A 250 1.10 -14.08 -8.69
N LEU A 251 2.34 -14.54 -8.80
CA LEU A 251 3.55 -13.75 -8.56
C LEU A 251 3.95 -13.07 -9.87
N ALA A 252 3.84 -11.75 -9.93
CA ALA A 252 4.25 -10.94 -11.06
C ALA A 252 5.78 -10.87 -11.17
N SER A 253 6.28 -11.11 -12.38
CA SER A 253 7.69 -11.01 -12.74
C SER A 253 7.75 -10.84 -14.26
N LEU A 254 7.83 -9.60 -14.72
CA LEU A 254 7.94 -9.29 -16.15
C LEU A 254 9.32 -9.72 -16.66
N GLN A 255 9.38 -10.59 -17.67
CA GLN A 255 10.62 -11.14 -18.26
C GLN A 255 10.55 -11.25 -19.78
#